data_AF-A0A522UCK1-F1
#
_entry.id   AF-A0A522UCK1-F1
#
_cell.length_a   1.000
_cell.length_b   1.000
_cell.length_c   1.000
_cell.angle_alpha   90.00
_cell.angle_beta   90.00
_cell.angle_gamma   90.00
#
_symmetry.space_group_name_H-M   'P 1'
#
loop_
_entity.id
_entity.type
_entity.pdbx_description
1 polymer ?
#
loop_
_entity_poly.entity_id
_entity_poly.type
_entity_poly.pdbx_seq_one_letter_code
_entity_poly.pdbx_strand_id
1 'polypeptide(L)'
;MENETQNKIAENSSQTRLGKKYTSIAAFAIASVIFVGGMYAGGIGDIASINEESAPIVAESQTQVSEETVLPHGGVELQVVWGNLGSKLVDAGAIDTDKFKAIYEQRGVFTDEYETLLFGQSNGNLKITKDNAGYLLNLFWALGLASKNPILDSGEMADIAYGGAGNFASTGGWTLSKGNAMGHYSKHSFFELTTEQQALVDKVSRGIYRPCCGNSTHFPDCNHGMAMLGLLELMASQGASEQEMWNTALIINSYWFPDTYITIATYMKSKGIEWKHVSPQEVLGINYSSASGYAQVASKVTMPKQQSGGSCGA
;
A
#
# COMPACT_ATOMS: atom_id res chain seq x y z
N MET A 1 -0.61 59.02 61.55
CA MET A 1 0.21 58.76 60.35
C MET A 1 -0.71 58.03 59.38
N GLU A 2 -1.66 58.74 58.77
CA GLU A 2 -1.48 59.52 57.51
C GLU A 2 -0.91 58.62 56.40
N ASN A 3 -1.51 58.45 55.23
CA ASN A 3 -2.76 58.96 54.68
C ASN A 3 -3.15 58.08 53.47
N GLU A 4 -4.42 58.17 53.11
CA GLU A 4 -5.14 57.61 51.95
C GLU A 4 -4.37 57.77 50.61
N THR A 5 -4.64 57.06 49.51
CA THR A 5 -5.89 57.14 48.73
C THR A 5 -5.87 56.14 47.56
N GLN A 6 -7.02 55.51 47.31
CA GLN A 6 -7.36 54.88 46.04
C GLN A 6 -7.37 55.90 44.90
N ASN A 7 -7.09 55.47 43.66
CA ASN A 7 -7.82 56.03 42.53
C ASN A 7 -8.14 54.96 41.48
N LYS A 8 -9.44 54.80 41.24
CA LYS A 8 -10.06 54.12 40.11
C LYS A 8 -9.85 54.95 38.85
N ILE A 9 -9.68 54.31 37.69
CA ILE A 9 -10.50 54.61 36.51
C ILE A 9 -10.83 53.28 35.83
N ALA A 10 -12.12 53.01 35.75
CA ALA A 10 -12.74 51.95 34.97
C ALA A 10 -13.22 52.51 33.62
N GLU A 11 -13.63 51.57 32.77
CA GLU A 11 -14.56 51.73 31.64
C GLU A 11 -13.98 52.21 30.30
N ASN A 12 -13.97 51.34 29.28
CA ASN A 12 -15.09 51.01 28.35
C ASN A 12 -14.87 51.86 27.08
N SER A 13 -14.99 51.42 25.83
CA SER A 13 -15.81 50.39 25.21
C SER A 13 -15.35 50.23 23.75
N SER A 14 -15.41 48.99 23.25
CA SER A 14 -15.98 48.58 21.95
C SER A 14 -15.44 49.10 20.59
N GLN A 15 -15.51 48.16 19.64
CA GLN A 15 -15.45 48.28 18.17
C GLN A 15 -14.02 48.27 17.60
N THR A 16 -13.64 47.34 16.72
CA THR A 16 -14.35 46.94 15.50
C THR A 16 -14.07 45.48 15.10
N ARG A 17 -15.13 44.77 14.73
CA ARG A 17 -15.10 43.57 13.87
C ARG A 17 -14.69 44.00 12.45
N LEU A 18 -13.84 43.22 11.79
CA LEU A 18 -13.84 43.13 10.32
C LEU A 18 -13.67 41.67 9.90
N GLY A 19 -14.80 41.07 9.50
CA GLY A 19 -14.80 39.83 8.75
C GLY A 19 -14.43 40.09 7.30
N LYS A 20 -13.65 39.17 6.71
CA LYS A 20 -13.58 39.02 5.26
C LYS A 20 -14.41 37.80 4.87
N LYS A 21 -15.60 38.08 4.34
CA LYS A 21 -16.38 37.15 3.53
C LYS A 21 -15.78 37.20 2.12
N TYR A 22 -15.29 36.07 1.62
CA TYR A 22 -15.06 35.88 0.19
C TYR A 22 -16.26 35.14 -0.38
N THR A 23 -17.14 35.90 -1.03
CA THR A 23 -18.12 35.39 -2.00
C THR A 23 -17.64 35.82 -3.37
N SER A 24 -17.43 34.87 -4.28
CA SER A 24 -18.21 34.75 -5.51
C SER A 24 -17.54 33.81 -6.51
N ILE A 25 -18.39 32.90 -6.96
CA ILE A 25 -18.27 31.94 -8.05
C ILE A 25 -17.74 32.62 -9.33
N ALA A 26 -16.75 32.01 -9.97
CA ALA A 26 -16.48 32.21 -11.40
C ALA A 26 -16.41 30.84 -12.06
N ALA A 27 -17.49 30.50 -12.76
CA ALA A 27 -17.58 29.35 -13.64
C ALA A 27 -16.72 29.61 -14.89
N PHE A 28 -15.76 28.75 -15.18
CA PHE A 28 -15.14 28.71 -16.50
C PHE A 28 -15.90 27.71 -17.37
N ALA A 29 -16.61 28.27 -18.33
CA ALA A 29 -17.33 27.56 -19.37
C ALA A 29 -16.36 26.83 -20.30
N ILE A 30 -16.78 25.63 -20.68
CA ILE A 30 -16.24 24.78 -21.72
C ILE A 30 -16.34 25.53 -23.07
N ALA A 31 -15.23 25.65 -23.79
CA ALA A 31 -15.24 26.02 -25.21
C ALA A 31 -14.74 24.82 -26.02
N SER A 32 -15.70 23.96 -26.38
CA SER A 32 -15.58 22.95 -27.42
C SER A 32 -15.46 23.64 -28.79
N VAL A 33 -14.31 23.52 -29.45
CA VAL A 33 -14.15 23.93 -30.85
C VAL A 33 -14.74 22.85 -31.74
N ILE A 34 -15.94 23.13 -32.25
CA ILE A 34 -16.56 22.41 -33.36
C ILE A 34 -15.97 22.99 -34.65
N PHE A 35 -15.26 22.17 -35.42
CA PHE A 35 -14.83 22.51 -36.77
C PHE A 35 -15.90 22.02 -37.75
N VAL A 36 -16.69 22.93 -38.33
CA VAL A 36 -17.62 22.65 -39.43
C VAL A 36 -17.21 23.49 -40.63
N GLY A 37 -16.88 22.79 -41.71
CA GLY A 37 -17.32 23.06 -43.08
C GLY A 37 -16.89 24.36 -43.74
N GLY A 38 -15.77 24.31 -44.46
CA GLY A 38 -15.47 25.24 -45.56
C GLY A 38 -15.36 24.48 -46.88
N MET A 39 -16.43 24.50 -47.67
CA MET A 39 -16.43 24.08 -49.07
C MET A 39 -15.50 24.99 -49.89
N TYR A 40 -14.60 24.42 -50.68
CA TYR A 40 -14.14 25.04 -51.93
C TYR A 40 -14.06 23.99 -53.02
N ALA A 41 -14.81 24.27 -54.09
CA ALA A 41 -14.84 23.54 -55.34
C ALA A 41 -13.57 23.82 -56.16
N GLY A 42 -13.07 22.81 -56.87
CA GLY A 42 -12.12 23.01 -57.95
C GLY A 42 -11.44 21.72 -58.41
N GLY A 43 -11.76 21.28 -59.63
CA GLY A 43 -10.82 20.52 -60.47
C GLY A 43 -11.00 19.01 -60.51
N ILE A 44 -11.68 18.55 -61.55
CA ILE A 44 -11.69 17.17 -62.03
C ILE A 44 -10.29 16.83 -62.57
N GLY A 45 -9.72 15.71 -62.11
CA GLY A 45 -8.54 15.08 -62.66
C GLY A 45 -8.50 13.62 -62.25
N ASP A 46 -8.62 12.72 -63.22
CA ASP A 46 -8.55 11.27 -63.06
C ASP A 46 -7.27 10.86 -62.32
N ILE A 47 -7.43 10.17 -61.18
CA ILE A 47 -6.35 9.43 -60.53
C ILE A 47 -6.85 8.02 -60.24
N ALA A 48 -6.15 7.08 -60.85
CA ALA A 48 -6.35 5.64 -60.78
C ALA A 48 -6.44 5.12 -59.34
N SER A 49 -7.34 4.16 -59.12
CA SER A 49 -7.46 3.40 -57.88
C SER A 49 -6.18 2.62 -57.61
N ILE A 50 -5.39 3.12 -56.68
CA ILE A 50 -4.36 2.33 -56.00
C ILE A 50 -5.06 1.51 -54.91
N ASN A 51 -5.10 0.19 -55.11
CA ASN A 51 -5.46 -0.78 -54.08
C ASN A 51 -4.45 -0.64 -52.93
N GLU A 52 -4.89 -0.13 -51.78
CA GLU A 52 -4.16 -0.32 -50.52
C GLU A 52 -4.25 -1.80 -50.15
N GLU A 53 -3.15 -2.50 -50.42
CA GLU A 53 -2.85 -3.80 -49.85
C GLU A 53 -2.75 -3.62 -48.33
N SER A 54 -3.85 -3.92 -47.64
CA SER A 54 -3.90 -3.95 -46.18
C SER A 54 -2.99 -5.05 -45.69
N ALA A 55 -1.81 -4.65 -45.21
CA ALA A 55 -0.95 -5.52 -44.43
C ALA A 55 -1.77 -6.10 -43.27
N PRO A 56 -1.67 -7.42 -43.00
CA PRO A 56 -2.45 -8.02 -41.92
C PRO A 56 -1.99 -7.39 -40.60
N ILE A 57 -2.90 -6.72 -39.92
CA ILE A 57 -2.76 -6.40 -38.51
C ILE A 57 -2.67 -7.76 -37.81
N VAL A 58 -1.44 -8.19 -37.49
CA VAL A 58 -1.21 -9.30 -36.58
C VAL A 58 -1.70 -8.81 -35.22
N ALA A 59 -2.98 -9.02 -34.95
CA ALA A 59 -3.50 -9.02 -33.61
C ALA A 59 -2.85 -10.22 -32.91
N GLU A 60 -1.67 -10.01 -32.33
CA GLU A 60 -1.12 -10.95 -31.37
C GLU A 60 -2.16 -11.11 -30.26
N SER A 61 -2.81 -12.27 -30.27
CA SER A 61 -3.60 -12.78 -29.17
C SER A 61 -2.72 -12.73 -27.92
N GLN A 62 -2.84 -11.66 -27.13
CA GLN A 62 -2.16 -11.54 -25.84
C GLN A 62 -2.51 -12.78 -25.02
N THR A 63 -1.51 -13.65 -24.84
CA THR A 63 -1.68 -14.95 -24.22
C THR A 63 -1.88 -14.74 -22.72
N GLN A 64 -3.14 -14.78 -22.29
CA GLN A 64 -3.54 -14.62 -20.90
C GLN A 64 -2.66 -15.43 -19.94
N VAL A 65 -2.29 -14.83 -18.81
CA VAL A 65 -1.65 -15.53 -17.70
C VAL A 65 -2.74 -16.11 -16.81
N SER A 66 -2.62 -17.40 -16.49
CA SER A 66 -3.54 -18.03 -15.53
C SER A 66 -3.33 -17.42 -14.14
N GLU A 67 -4.43 -17.09 -13.47
CA GLU A 67 -4.41 -16.62 -12.08
C GLU A 67 -3.65 -17.59 -11.17
N GLU A 68 -3.79 -18.91 -11.38
CA GLU A 68 -3.08 -19.96 -10.63
C GLU A 68 -1.56 -19.81 -10.69
N THR A 69 -1.02 -19.26 -11.78
CA THR A 69 0.43 -19.07 -11.93
C THR A 69 0.96 -17.99 -10.98
N VAL A 70 0.15 -16.96 -10.70
CA VAL A 70 0.53 -15.81 -9.86
C VAL A 70 0.04 -16.00 -8.42
N LEU A 71 -1.15 -16.59 -8.26
CA LEU A 71 -1.88 -16.76 -7.02
C LEU A 71 -2.37 -18.21 -6.90
N PRO A 72 -1.47 -19.16 -6.58
CA PRO A 72 -1.86 -20.54 -6.41
C PRO A 72 -3.05 -20.67 -5.44
N HIS A 73 -4.14 -21.30 -5.87
CA HIS A 73 -5.35 -21.40 -5.04
C HIS A 73 -5.09 -22.13 -3.73
N GLY A 74 -4.15 -23.09 -3.73
CA GLY A 74 -3.72 -23.81 -2.55
C GLY A 74 -2.90 -22.97 -1.56
N GLY A 75 -2.56 -21.72 -1.89
CA GLY A 75 -1.67 -20.87 -1.11
C GLY A 75 -0.19 -21.16 -1.31
N VAL A 76 0.65 -20.39 -0.63
CA VAL A 76 2.11 -20.54 -0.64
C VAL A 76 2.64 -20.54 0.79
N GLU A 77 3.46 -21.52 1.11
CA GLU A 77 4.21 -21.56 2.38
C GLU A 77 5.37 -20.55 2.31
N LEU A 78 5.47 -19.71 3.32
CA LEU A 78 6.47 -18.67 3.45
C LEU A 78 7.62 -19.19 4.33
N GLN A 79 8.86 -18.86 3.96
CA GLN A 79 10.02 -19.18 4.79
C GLN A 79 10.16 -18.21 5.98
N VAL A 80 9.10 -18.12 6.78
CA VAL A 80 9.05 -17.28 7.97
C VAL A 80 8.13 -17.91 9.01
N VAL A 81 8.60 -17.96 10.25
CA VAL A 81 7.88 -18.53 11.38
C VAL A 81 7.24 -17.42 12.21
N TRP A 82 5.94 -17.53 12.50
CA TRP A 82 5.25 -16.53 13.34
C TRP A 82 5.52 -16.70 14.84
N GLY A 83 5.68 -17.93 15.31
CA GLY A 83 5.92 -18.23 16.72
C GLY A 83 4.80 -17.68 17.62
N ASN A 84 5.17 -16.93 18.66
CA ASN A 84 4.27 -16.33 19.64
C ASN A 84 4.06 -14.81 19.50
N LEU A 85 4.34 -14.25 18.32
CA LEU A 85 4.27 -12.81 18.10
C LEU A 85 2.86 -12.24 18.32
N GLY A 86 1.82 -12.98 17.96
CA GLY A 86 0.43 -12.57 18.23
C GLY A 86 0.19 -12.30 19.72
N SER A 87 0.62 -13.23 20.58
CA SER A 87 0.48 -13.08 22.04
C SER A 87 1.29 -11.90 22.56
N LYS A 88 2.54 -11.76 22.10
CA LYS A 88 3.39 -10.61 22.47
C LYS A 88 2.76 -9.27 22.08
N LEU A 89 2.14 -9.18 20.90
CA LEU A 89 1.45 -7.97 20.43
C LEU A 89 0.21 -7.65 21.28
N VAL A 90 -0.54 -8.68 21.68
CA VAL A 90 -1.70 -8.55 22.58
C VAL A 90 -1.28 -8.10 23.98
N ASP A 91 -0.23 -8.71 24.52
CA ASP A 91 0.33 -8.42 25.84
C ASP A 91 0.88 -6.99 25.91
N ALA A 92 1.59 -6.57 24.86
CA ALA A 92 2.09 -5.20 24.71
C ALA A 92 0.98 -4.16 24.48
N GLY A 93 -0.25 -4.59 24.19
CA GLY A 93 -1.39 -3.74 23.84
C GLY A 93 -1.33 -3.14 22.43
N ALA A 94 -0.35 -3.53 21.62
CA ALA A 94 -0.30 -3.16 20.20
C ALA A 94 -1.51 -3.72 19.43
N ILE A 95 -2.00 -4.88 19.89
CA ILE A 95 -3.31 -5.43 19.53
C ILE A 95 -4.22 -5.44 20.77
N ASP A 96 -5.41 -4.91 20.61
CA ASP A 96 -6.56 -5.09 21.49
C ASP A 96 -7.36 -6.29 20.99
N THR A 97 -7.37 -7.35 21.80
CA THR A 97 -7.99 -8.63 21.44
C THR A 97 -9.45 -8.49 21.02
N ASP A 98 -10.25 -7.75 21.77
CA ASP A 98 -11.68 -7.68 21.53
C ASP A 98 -11.97 -6.91 20.24
N LYS A 99 -11.26 -5.80 20.02
CA LYS A 99 -11.36 -5.04 18.76
C LYS A 99 -10.90 -5.85 17.56
N PHE A 100 -9.78 -6.56 17.70
CA PHE A 100 -9.19 -7.32 16.61
C PHE A 100 -10.05 -8.53 16.24
N LYS A 101 -10.63 -9.24 17.20
CA LYS A 101 -11.57 -10.33 16.91
C LYS A 101 -12.86 -9.83 16.27
N ALA A 102 -13.41 -8.71 16.76
CA ALA A 102 -14.67 -8.17 16.30
C ALA A 102 -14.71 -7.94 14.77
N ILE A 103 -13.61 -7.49 14.16
CA ILE A 103 -13.57 -7.25 12.70
C ILE A 103 -13.70 -8.53 11.86
N TYR A 104 -13.38 -9.71 12.40
CA TYR A 104 -13.48 -11.00 11.72
C TYR A 104 -14.74 -11.77 12.12
N GLU A 105 -15.15 -11.70 13.38
CA GLU A 105 -16.39 -12.31 13.87
C GLU A 105 -17.61 -11.68 13.19
N GLN A 106 -17.63 -10.34 12.98
CA GLN A 106 -18.70 -9.65 12.24
C GLN A 106 -18.85 -10.15 10.79
N ARG A 107 -17.79 -10.70 10.22
CA ARG A 107 -17.76 -11.25 8.85
C ARG A 107 -17.98 -12.76 8.84
N GLY A 108 -18.05 -13.41 9.99
CA GLY A 108 -18.16 -14.87 10.13
C GLY A 108 -16.89 -15.64 9.77
N VAL A 109 -15.71 -15.01 9.89
CA VAL A 109 -14.43 -15.55 9.37
C VAL A 109 -13.35 -15.70 10.46
N PHE A 110 -13.69 -15.69 11.75
CA PHE A 110 -12.68 -15.95 12.79
C PHE A 110 -12.45 -17.46 12.95
N THR A 111 -11.39 -17.97 12.32
CA THR A 111 -11.07 -19.40 12.25
C THR A 111 -10.13 -19.85 13.37
N ASP A 112 -9.99 -21.16 13.57
CA ASP A 112 -9.01 -21.74 14.49
C ASP A 112 -7.56 -21.34 14.15
N GLU A 113 -7.26 -21.16 12.85
CA GLU A 113 -5.97 -20.63 12.39
C GLU A 113 -5.75 -19.21 12.92
N TYR A 114 -6.76 -18.35 12.84
CA TYR A 114 -6.65 -16.96 13.29
C TYR A 114 -6.45 -16.89 14.80
N GLU A 115 -7.21 -17.69 15.54
CA GLU A 115 -7.04 -17.84 16.99
C GLU A 115 -5.62 -18.31 17.33
N THR A 116 -5.12 -19.32 16.60
CA THR A 116 -3.78 -19.88 16.78
C THR A 116 -2.67 -18.88 16.45
N LEU A 117 -2.84 -18.05 15.42
CA LEU A 117 -1.89 -16.98 15.11
C LEU A 117 -1.95 -15.84 16.14
N LEU A 118 -3.10 -15.59 16.76
CA LEU A 118 -3.26 -14.51 17.74
C LEU A 118 -2.78 -14.91 19.15
N PHE A 119 -3.02 -16.14 19.59
CA PHE A 119 -2.75 -16.59 20.97
C PHE A 119 -1.79 -17.78 21.08
N GLY A 120 -1.50 -18.45 19.97
CA GLY A 120 -0.61 -19.61 19.95
C GLY A 120 0.83 -19.22 20.29
N GLN A 121 1.57 -20.21 20.82
CA GLN A 121 2.95 -20.04 21.24
C GLN A 121 3.97 -20.59 20.23
N SER A 122 3.52 -21.47 19.35
CA SER A 122 4.33 -22.07 18.31
C SER A 122 3.44 -22.28 17.11
N ASN A 123 3.92 -21.76 16.00
CA ASN A 123 3.32 -21.90 14.69
C ASN A 123 4.45 -22.39 13.78
N GLY A 124 4.12 -23.24 12.81
CA GLY A 124 5.09 -23.58 11.76
C GLY A 124 5.40 -22.37 10.90
N ASN A 125 5.95 -22.63 9.72
CA ASN A 125 6.00 -21.64 8.67
C ASN A 125 4.60 -21.09 8.37
N LEU A 126 4.52 -19.79 8.16
CA LEU A 126 3.27 -19.16 7.74
C LEU A 126 2.90 -19.62 6.33
N LYS A 127 1.60 -19.76 6.09
CA LYS A 127 1.06 -20.03 4.76
C LYS A 127 0.13 -18.89 4.38
N ILE A 128 0.39 -18.23 3.26
CA ILE A 128 -0.54 -17.24 2.72
C ILE A 128 -1.50 -17.91 1.73
N THR A 129 -2.77 -17.56 1.83
CA THR A 129 -3.86 -17.95 0.94
C THR A 129 -4.69 -16.73 0.61
N LYS A 130 -5.61 -16.84 -0.36
CA LYS A 130 -6.56 -15.75 -0.65
C LYS A 130 -7.45 -15.44 0.55
N ASP A 131 -7.80 -16.45 1.34
CA ASP A 131 -8.72 -16.31 2.48
C ASP A 131 -8.06 -15.60 3.67
N ASN A 132 -6.78 -15.87 3.94
CA ASN A 132 -6.06 -15.32 5.10
C ASN A 132 -5.17 -14.09 4.79
N ALA A 133 -5.00 -13.70 3.53
CA ALA A 133 -4.10 -12.61 3.14
C ALA A 133 -4.38 -11.29 3.90
N GLY A 134 -5.65 -10.94 4.10
CA GLY A 134 -6.06 -9.75 4.87
C GLY A 134 -5.84 -9.89 6.38
N TYR A 135 -5.92 -11.12 6.91
CA TYR A 135 -5.61 -11.38 8.32
C TYR A 135 -4.12 -11.22 8.60
N LEU A 136 -3.28 -11.85 7.76
CA LEU A 136 -1.83 -11.72 7.82
C LEU A 136 -1.38 -10.26 7.65
N LEU A 137 -2.03 -9.50 6.75
CA LEU A 137 -1.78 -8.07 6.60
C LEU A 137 -1.94 -7.33 7.94
N ASN A 138 -3.04 -7.54 8.65
CA ASN A 138 -3.30 -6.84 9.90
C ASN A 138 -2.34 -7.27 11.03
N LEU A 139 -1.95 -8.56 11.09
CA LEU A 139 -0.94 -9.02 12.03
C LEU A 139 0.43 -8.37 11.76
N PHE A 140 0.87 -8.38 10.50
CA PHE A 140 2.14 -7.76 10.13
C PHE A 140 2.09 -6.24 10.26
N TRP A 141 0.94 -5.60 10.02
CA TRP A 141 0.76 -4.17 10.27
C TRP A 141 0.96 -3.85 11.75
N ALA A 142 0.31 -4.58 12.65
CA ALA A 142 0.53 -4.44 14.09
C ALA A 142 2.01 -4.62 14.45
N LEU A 143 2.64 -5.65 13.87
CA LEU A 143 4.05 -5.95 14.11
C LEU A 143 4.96 -4.81 13.66
N GLY A 144 4.85 -4.36 12.40
CA GLY A 144 5.68 -3.29 11.86
C GLY A 144 5.46 -1.96 12.59
N LEU A 145 4.21 -1.64 12.96
CA LEU A 145 3.93 -0.42 13.72
C LEU A 145 4.59 -0.45 15.10
N ALA A 146 4.49 -1.58 15.80
CA ALA A 146 4.85 -1.65 17.21
C ALA A 146 6.33 -2.00 17.46
N SER A 147 6.98 -2.69 16.51
CA SER A 147 8.39 -3.08 16.61
C SER A 147 9.31 -1.87 16.60
N LYS A 148 10.29 -1.84 17.50
CA LYS A 148 11.30 -0.79 17.53
C LYS A 148 12.13 -0.82 16.26
N ASN A 149 12.09 0.24 15.44
CA ASN A 149 12.85 0.30 14.20
C ASN A 149 13.38 1.72 13.88
N PRO A 150 14.68 1.89 13.53
CA PRO A 150 15.23 3.20 13.15
C PRO A 150 14.59 3.82 11.89
N ILE A 151 14.04 3.00 10.99
CA ILE A 151 13.27 3.47 9.81
C ILE A 151 12.05 4.29 10.27
N LEU A 152 11.41 3.88 11.36
CA LEU A 152 10.24 4.58 11.91
C LEU A 152 10.62 5.77 12.80
N ASP A 153 11.74 5.68 13.50
CA ASP A 153 12.21 6.74 14.41
C ASP A 153 12.80 7.95 13.67
N SER A 154 13.48 7.69 12.55
CA SER A 154 14.33 8.68 11.86
C SER A 154 14.19 8.70 10.33
N GLY A 155 13.33 7.85 9.78
CA GLY A 155 13.03 7.84 8.35
C GLY A 155 11.95 8.84 7.93
N GLU A 156 11.38 8.62 6.75
CA GLU A 156 10.53 9.56 6.02
C GLU A 156 9.28 9.97 6.81
N MET A 157 8.67 9.04 7.56
CA MET A 157 7.49 9.34 8.37
C MET A 157 7.78 10.31 9.53
N ALA A 158 9.02 10.38 9.99
CA ALA A 158 9.44 11.28 11.07
C ALA A 158 9.73 12.71 10.56
N ASP A 159 9.72 12.94 9.25
CA ASP A 159 10.00 14.25 8.66
C ASP A 159 8.96 15.30 9.12
N ILE A 160 9.46 16.45 9.57
CA ILE A 160 8.66 17.59 10.03
C ILE A 160 7.76 18.15 8.91
N ALA A 161 8.13 17.96 7.64
CA ALA A 161 7.33 18.36 6.50
C ALA A 161 5.93 17.70 6.49
N TYR A 162 5.79 16.52 7.11
CA TYR A 162 4.52 15.81 7.24
C TYR A 162 3.79 16.07 8.56
N GLY A 163 4.34 16.90 9.46
CA GLY A 163 3.80 17.12 10.79
C GLY A 163 4.00 15.94 11.75
N GLY A 164 4.95 15.05 11.44
CA GLY A 164 5.30 13.86 12.21
C GLY A 164 4.50 12.60 11.84
N ALA A 165 4.89 11.47 12.43
CA ALA A 165 4.42 10.13 12.03
C ALA A 165 2.95 9.82 12.35
N GLY A 166 2.23 10.67 13.11
CA GLY A 166 0.92 10.35 13.67
C GLY A 166 -0.27 10.41 12.70
N ASN A 167 -0.13 11.05 11.55
CA ASN A 167 -1.25 11.34 10.63
C ASN A 167 -1.27 10.45 9.38
N PHE A 168 -0.38 9.47 9.29
CA PHE A 168 -0.33 8.55 8.16
C PHE A 168 -1.41 7.46 8.28
N ALA A 169 -1.79 6.86 7.16
CA ALA A 169 -2.77 5.77 7.16
C ALA A 169 -2.28 4.57 7.97
N SER A 170 -0.97 4.31 8.00
CA SER A 170 -0.37 3.26 8.82
C SER A 170 -0.44 3.51 10.34
N THR A 171 -0.58 4.75 10.79
CA THR A 171 -0.63 5.09 12.23
C THR A 171 -2.03 5.52 12.64
N GLY A 172 -2.56 6.59 12.03
CA GLY A 172 -3.90 7.10 12.29
C GLY A 172 -5.02 6.12 11.89
N GLY A 173 -4.76 5.24 10.93
CA GLY A 173 -5.69 4.16 10.56
C GLY A 173 -5.67 2.95 11.50
N TRP A 174 -4.64 2.81 12.35
CA TRP A 174 -4.55 1.69 13.29
C TRP A 174 -5.37 1.98 14.56
N THR A 175 -6.61 1.50 14.60
CA THR A 175 -7.53 1.72 15.74
C THR A 175 -7.67 0.49 16.64
N LEU A 176 -6.94 -0.58 16.30
CA LEU A 176 -7.01 -1.89 16.93
C LEU A 176 -6.03 -2.07 18.09
N SER A 177 -5.37 -1.01 18.56
CA SER A 177 -4.54 -1.04 19.78
C SER A 177 -5.33 -0.74 21.05
N LYS A 178 -4.76 -1.11 22.21
CA LYS A 178 -5.19 -0.63 23.52
C LYS A 178 -4.69 0.82 23.67
N GLY A 179 -5.61 1.78 23.68
CA GLY A 179 -5.25 3.20 23.66
C GLY A 179 -4.79 3.66 22.27
N ASN A 180 -3.97 4.71 22.22
CA ASN A 180 -3.55 5.36 20.98
C ASN A 180 -2.39 4.60 20.29
N ALA A 181 -2.46 4.42 18.97
CA ALA A 181 -1.43 3.73 18.18
C ALA A 181 -0.02 4.33 18.35
N MET A 182 0.11 5.65 18.45
CA MET A 182 1.39 6.33 18.70
C MET A 182 1.99 6.01 20.08
N GLY A 183 1.19 5.45 21.00
CA GLY A 183 1.68 4.89 22.26
C GLY A 183 2.47 3.59 22.09
N HIS A 184 2.36 2.94 20.93
CA HIS A 184 3.05 1.70 20.56
C HIS A 184 4.02 1.88 19.38
N TYR A 185 3.89 2.94 18.58
CA TYR A 185 4.73 3.22 17.42
C TYR A 185 6.23 3.14 17.74
N SER A 186 6.95 2.23 17.07
CA SER A 186 8.40 2.03 17.19
C SER A 186 8.90 1.95 18.65
N LYS A 187 8.27 1.09 19.45
CA LYS A 187 8.48 1.09 20.91
C LYS A 187 8.87 -0.25 21.50
N HIS A 188 8.36 -1.35 20.97
CA HIS A 188 8.46 -2.66 21.59
C HIS A 188 9.57 -3.49 20.95
N SER A 189 10.33 -4.22 21.77
CA SER A 189 11.35 -5.15 21.27
C SER A 189 10.76 -6.56 21.22
N PHE A 190 10.22 -6.95 20.06
CA PHE A 190 9.66 -8.31 19.87
C PHE A 190 10.73 -9.32 19.43
N PHE A 191 11.75 -8.82 18.73
CA PHE A 191 12.97 -9.47 18.29
C PHE A 191 14.09 -8.42 18.22
N GLU A 192 15.34 -8.89 18.20
CA GLU A 192 16.52 -8.03 18.04
C GLU A 192 17.13 -8.25 16.66
N LEU A 193 17.46 -7.16 15.96
CA LEU A 193 18.18 -7.20 14.69
C LEU A 193 19.64 -6.80 14.92
N THR A 194 20.57 -7.56 14.36
CA THR A 194 21.95 -7.10 14.25
C THR A 194 22.05 -5.91 13.30
N THR A 195 23.18 -5.20 13.33
CA THR A 195 23.45 -4.10 12.39
C THR A 195 23.31 -4.55 10.94
N GLU A 196 23.80 -5.75 10.61
CA GLU A 196 23.74 -6.32 9.27
C GLU A 196 22.29 -6.67 8.87
N GLN A 197 21.52 -7.25 9.79
CA GLN A 197 20.10 -7.56 9.56
C GLN A 197 19.29 -6.28 9.36
N GLN A 198 19.50 -5.25 10.17
CA GLN A 198 18.82 -3.96 10.02
C GLN A 198 19.22 -3.26 8.70
N ALA A 199 20.50 -3.32 8.32
CA ALA A 199 20.96 -2.78 7.04
C ALA A 199 20.32 -3.51 5.84
N LEU A 200 20.09 -4.81 5.97
CA LEU A 200 19.36 -5.58 4.97
C LEU A 200 17.88 -5.14 4.87
N VAL A 201 17.20 -4.93 6.00
CA VAL A 201 15.83 -4.39 6.02
C VAL A 201 15.77 -3.01 5.37
N ASP A 202 16.69 -2.10 5.71
CA ASP A 202 16.79 -0.77 5.09
C ASP A 202 16.95 -0.88 3.56
N LYS A 203 17.88 -1.71 3.09
CA LYS A 203 18.13 -1.91 1.67
C LYS A 203 16.90 -2.44 0.93
N VAL A 204 16.30 -3.52 1.42
CA VAL A 204 15.20 -4.22 0.73
C VAL A 204 13.93 -3.38 0.74
N SER A 205 13.59 -2.76 1.87
CA SER A 205 12.38 -1.94 1.99
C SER A 205 12.36 -0.75 1.03
N ARG A 206 13.51 -0.22 0.62
CA ARG A 206 13.61 0.88 -0.38
C ARG A 206 13.19 0.47 -1.80
N GLY A 207 13.27 -0.81 -2.13
CA GLY A 207 12.96 -1.30 -3.47
C GLY A 207 11.58 -1.93 -3.62
N ILE A 208 10.79 -2.04 -2.54
CA ILE A 208 9.45 -2.63 -2.57
C ILE A 208 8.38 -1.55 -2.62
N TYR A 209 7.63 -1.48 -3.71
CA TYR A 209 6.56 -0.53 -3.94
C TYR A 209 5.18 -1.22 -3.92
N ARG A 210 4.13 -0.40 -3.83
CA ARG A 210 2.72 -0.83 -3.90
C ARG A 210 1.91 0.08 -4.83
N PRO A 211 0.90 -0.45 -5.54
CA PRO A 211 0.30 0.19 -6.71
C PRO A 211 -0.60 1.39 -6.37
N CYS A 212 -0.75 1.73 -5.09
CA CYS A 212 -1.58 2.83 -4.62
C CYS A 212 -0.84 4.16 -4.48
N CYS A 213 0.49 4.17 -4.36
CA CYS A 213 1.26 5.41 -4.22
C CYS A 213 2.68 5.30 -4.82
N GLY A 214 3.48 6.38 -4.69
CA GLY A 214 4.87 6.43 -5.14
C GLY A 214 5.90 6.08 -4.07
N ASN A 215 5.47 5.74 -2.85
CA ASN A 215 6.34 5.50 -1.72
C ASN A 215 6.70 4.01 -1.60
N SER A 216 7.98 3.75 -1.35
CA SER A 216 8.47 2.39 -1.06
C SER A 216 8.04 1.93 0.34
N THR A 217 8.38 0.69 0.69
CA THR A 217 8.16 0.14 2.03
C THR A 217 9.01 0.85 3.09
N HIS A 218 10.16 1.42 2.69
CA HIS A 218 10.99 2.24 3.57
C HIS A 218 10.27 3.52 4.05
N PHE A 219 9.26 3.98 3.29
CA PHE A 219 8.30 4.98 3.75
C PHE A 219 6.93 4.32 4.01
N PRO A 220 6.73 3.66 5.17
CA PRO A 220 5.56 2.82 5.45
C PRO A 220 4.32 3.64 5.86
N ASP A 221 3.93 4.61 5.05
CA ASP A 221 2.80 5.54 5.22
C ASP A 221 1.38 4.92 5.21
N CYS A 222 1.26 3.64 4.85
CA CYS A 222 -0.01 2.93 4.76
C CYS A 222 0.10 1.52 5.36
N ASN A 223 -1.04 0.90 5.67
CA ASN A 223 -1.12 -0.45 6.23
C ASN A 223 -0.25 -1.50 5.48
N HIS A 224 -0.28 -1.53 4.15
CA HIS A 224 0.53 -2.46 3.36
C HIS A 224 2.04 -2.21 3.48
N GLY A 225 2.47 -0.94 3.48
CA GLY A 225 3.88 -0.59 3.67
C GLY A 225 4.36 -0.96 5.07
N MET A 226 3.56 -0.64 6.10
CA MET A 226 3.88 -1.00 7.48
C MET A 226 3.88 -2.51 7.71
N ALA A 227 2.93 -3.23 7.10
CA ALA A 227 2.88 -4.68 7.14
C ALA A 227 4.10 -5.32 6.45
N MET A 228 4.46 -4.84 5.26
CA MET A 228 5.66 -5.32 4.58
C MET A 228 6.91 -5.06 5.42
N LEU A 229 7.03 -3.88 6.05
CA LEU A 229 8.15 -3.58 6.94
C LEU A 229 8.23 -4.59 8.10
N GLY A 230 7.12 -4.83 8.81
CA GLY A 230 7.08 -5.79 9.92
C GLY A 230 7.44 -7.23 9.49
N LEU A 231 7.04 -7.64 8.28
CA LEU A 231 7.45 -8.93 7.71
C LEU A 231 8.95 -8.97 7.42
N LEU A 232 9.52 -7.93 6.79
CA LEU A 232 10.95 -7.88 6.46
C LEU A 232 11.81 -7.91 7.73
N GLU A 233 11.39 -7.20 8.78
CA GLU A 233 12.03 -7.24 10.08
C GLU A 233 12.01 -8.65 10.68
N LEU A 234 10.85 -9.31 10.65
CA LEU A 234 10.71 -10.68 11.15
C LEU A 234 11.62 -11.65 10.38
N MET A 235 11.61 -11.58 9.05
CA MET A 235 12.46 -12.41 8.21
C MET A 235 13.95 -12.18 8.49
N ALA A 236 14.37 -10.92 8.60
CA ALA A 236 15.74 -10.58 8.92
C ALA A 236 16.16 -11.12 10.29
N SER A 237 15.29 -11.03 11.30
CA SER A 237 15.54 -11.58 12.65
C SER A 237 15.75 -13.11 12.64
N GLN A 238 15.19 -13.80 11.64
CA GLN A 238 15.31 -15.24 11.43
C GLN A 238 16.48 -15.62 10.51
N GLY A 239 17.29 -14.64 10.08
CA GLY A 239 18.47 -14.88 9.24
C GLY A 239 18.15 -15.08 7.76
N ALA A 240 16.99 -14.62 7.28
CA ALA A 240 16.65 -14.69 5.87
C ALA A 240 17.68 -13.92 5.01
N SER A 241 18.02 -14.49 3.86
CA SER A 241 18.84 -13.83 2.85
C SER A 241 18.05 -12.74 2.11
N GLU A 242 18.79 -11.82 1.47
CA GLU A 242 18.19 -10.78 0.62
C GLU A 242 17.25 -11.37 -0.45
N GLN A 243 17.67 -12.46 -1.11
CA GLN A 243 16.89 -13.10 -2.15
C GLN A 243 15.57 -13.68 -1.60
N GLU A 244 15.60 -14.25 -0.40
CA GLU A 244 14.39 -14.77 0.25
C GLU A 244 13.41 -13.66 0.60
N MET A 245 13.91 -12.49 1.06
CA MET A 245 13.09 -11.31 1.33
C MET A 245 12.41 -10.81 0.04
N TRP A 246 13.16 -10.71 -1.07
CA TRP A 246 12.59 -10.31 -2.36
C TRP A 246 11.54 -11.31 -2.87
N ASN A 247 11.81 -12.60 -2.78
CA ASN A 247 10.87 -13.66 -3.20
C ASN A 247 9.59 -13.62 -2.36
N THR A 248 9.73 -13.52 -1.03
CA THR A 248 8.60 -13.50 -0.10
C THR A 248 7.77 -12.24 -0.25
N ALA A 249 8.41 -11.08 -0.45
CA ALA A 249 7.72 -9.83 -0.73
C ALA A 249 6.89 -9.90 -2.03
N LEU A 250 7.42 -10.54 -3.08
CA LEU A 250 6.68 -10.74 -4.33
C LEU A 250 5.45 -11.62 -4.13
N ILE A 251 5.59 -12.72 -3.39
CA ILE A 251 4.48 -13.61 -3.04
C ILE A 251 3.41 -12.82 -2.27
N ILE A 252 3.79 -12.20 -1.16
CA ILE A 252 2.87 -11.47 -0.28
C ILE A 252 2.15 -10.35 -1.02
N ASN A 253 2.88 -9.50 -1.76
CA ASN A 253 2.24 -8.43 -2.52
C ASN A 253 1.32 -8.97 -3.62
N SER A 254 1.62 -10.14 -4.22
CA SER A 254 0.70 -10.75 -5.18
C SER A 254 -0.65 -11.06 -4.52
N TYR A 255 -0.65 -11.62 -3.32
CA TYR A 255 -1.90 -11.88 -2.57
C TYR A 255 -2.58 -10.61 -2.04
N TRP A 256 -1.84 -9.55 -1.73
CA TRP A 256 -2.42 -8.27 -1.30
C TRP A 256 -2.94 -7.42 -2.46
N PHE A 257 -2.38 -7.58 -3.66
CA PHE A 257 -2.80 -6.86 -4.87
C PHE A 257 -3.00 -7.82 -6.07
N PRO A 258 -3.94 -8.77 -6.01
CA PRO A 258 -4.14 -9.81 -7.03
C PRO A 258 -4.15 -9.29 -8.48
N ASP A 259 -5.05 -8.34 -8.75
CA ASP A 259 -5.26 -7.80 -10.10
C ASP A 259 -4.00 -7.12 -10.65
N THR A 260 -3.26 -6.43 -9.77
CA THR A 260 -2.00 -5.77 -10.13
C THR A 260 -0.97 -6.79 -10.60
N TYR A 261 -0.75 -7.85 -9.82
CA TYR A 261 0.30 -8.82 -10.13
C TYR A 261 -0.09 -9.74 -11.30
N ILE A 262 -1.38 -10.03 -11.50
CA ILE A 262 -1.87 -10.70 -12.72
C ILE A 262 -1.62 -9.82 -13.97
N THR A 263 -1.88 -8.53 -13.87
CA THR A 263 -1.64 -7.57 -14.96
C THR A 263 -0.14 -7.46 -15.27
N ILE A 264 0.71 -7.33 -14.24
CA ILE A 264 2.16 -7.31 -14.43
C ILE A 264 2.65 -8.62 -15.03
N ALA A 265 2.16 -9.78 -14.57
CA ALA A 265 2.53 -11.07 -15.14
C ALA A 265 2.16 -11.16 -16.63
N THR A 266 0.99 -10.65 -17.01
CA THR A 266 0.55 -10.59 -18.41
C THR A 266 1.48 -9.71 -19.26
N TYR A 267 1.90 -8.57 -18.73
CA TYR A 267 2.88 -7.72 -19.38
C TYR A 267 4.25 -8.39 -19.52
N MET A 268 4.74 -9.07 -18.48
CA MET A 268 6.02 -9.80 -18.54
C MET A 268 5.98 -10.92 -19.58
N LYS A 269 4.85 -11.64 -19.67
CA LYS A 269 4.64 -12.66 -20.69
C LYS A 269 4.63 -12.09 -22.11
N SER A 270 4.05 -10.90 -22.33
CA SER A 270 4.17 -10.22 -23.64
C SER A 270 5.61 -9.81 -24.00
N LYS A 271 6.51 -9.75 -23.02
CA LYS A 271 7.96 -9.57 -23.23
C LYS A 271 8.73 -10.89 -23.34
N GLY A 272 8.03 -12.04 -23.38
CA GLY A 272 8.63 -13.37 -23.43
C GLY A 272 9.19 -13.87 -22.10
N ILE A 273 8.81 -13.27 -20.96
CA ILE A 273 9.28 -13.64 -19.62
C ILE A 273 8.13 -14.31 -18.86
N GLU A 274 8.24 -15.62 -18.63
CA GLU A 274 7.30 -16.36 -17.80
C GLU A 274 7.34 -15.90 -16.34
N TRP A 275 6.20 -15.96 -15.64
CA TRP A 275 6.08 -15.47 -14.25
C TRP A 275 7.13 -16.06 -13.31
N LYS A 276 7.36 -17.37 -13.39
CA LYS A 276 8.38 -18.07 -12.58
C LYS A 276 9.82 -17.63 -12.85
N HIS A 277 10.07 -16.84 -13.89
CA HIS A 277 11.39 -16.32 -14.27
C HIS A 277 11.51 -14.80 -14.11
N VAL A 278 10.50 -14.12 -13.58
CA VAL A 278 10.61 -12.67 -13.32
C VAL A 278 11.63 -12.41 -12.21
N SER A 279 12.31 -11.26 -12.29
CA SER A 279 13.08 -10.74 -11.17
C SER A 279 12.13 -10.13 -10.14
N PRO A 280 12.06 -10.63 -8.90
CA PRO A 280 11.20 -10.05 -7.87
C PRO A 280 11.56 -8.59 -7.58
N GLN A 281 12.86 -8.25 -7.54
CA GLN A 281 13.32 -6.89 -7.31
C GLN A 281 12.90 -5.94 -8.44
N GLU A 282 12.87 -6.41 -9.68
CA GLU A 282 12.37 -5.62 -10.82
C GLU A 282 10.87 -5.37 -10.68
N VAL A 283 10.10 -6.44 -10.47
CA VAL A 283 8.63 -6.39 -10.45
C VAL A 283 8.11 -5.61 -9.24
N LEU A 284 8.72 -5.77 -8.07
CA LEU A 284 8.41 -4.99 -6.86
C LEU A 284 8.85 -3.52 -6.97
N GLY A 285 9.75 -3.22 -7.91
CA GLY A 285 10.34 -1.91 -8.07
C GLY A 285 9.38 -0.83 -8.58
N ILE A 286 9.87 0.41 -8.55
CA ILE A 286 9.10 1.61 -8.87
C ILE A 286 8.47 1.57 -10.27
N ASN A 287 9.12 0.96 -11.25
CA ASN A 287 8.66 0.95 -12.64
C ASN A 287 7.48 0.01 -12.89
N TYR A 288 7.15 -0.87 -11.95
CA TYR A 288 6.11 -1.88 -12.10
C TYR A 288 5.06 -1.81 -10.99
N SER A 289 5.51 -1.70 -9.73
CA SER A 289 4.61 -1.77 -8.57
C SER A 289 4.30 -0.42 -7.93
N SER A 290 4.88 0.70 -8.33
CA SER A 290 4.39 2.02 -7.87
C SER A 290 3.10 2.42 -8.58
N ALA A 291 2.36 3.40 -8.08
CA ALA A 291 1.15 3.90 -8.74
C ALA A 291 1.39 4.29 -10.21
N SER A 292 2.45 5.05 -10.50
CA SER A 292 2.77 5.47 -11.86
C SER A 292 3.35 4.33 -12.71
N GLY A 293 4.20 3.48 -12.12
CA GLY A 293 4.75 2.30 -12.80
C GLY A 293 3.66 1.32 -13.21
N TYR A 294 2.77 0.99 -12.27
CA TYR A 294 1.65 0.10 -12.53
C TYR A 294 0.70 0.68 -13.58
N ALA A 295 0.36 1.97 -13.53
CA ALA A 295 -0.48 2.61 -14.55
C ALA A 295 0.13 2.48 -15.96
N GLN A 296 1.44 2.65 -16.08
CA GLN A 296 2.15 2.45 -17.36
C GLN A 296 2.08 1.00 -17.83
N VAL A 297 2.30 0.03 -16.94
CA VAL A 297 2.17 -1.40 -17.25
C VAL A 297 0.74 -1.73 -17.70
N ALA A 298 -0.26 -1.32 -16.94
CA ALA A 298 -1.67 -1.58 -17.22
C ALA A 298 -2.10 -1.01 -18.58
N SER A 299 -1.61 0.17 -18.97
CA SER A 299 -1.90 0.76 -20.29
C SER A 299 -1.42 -0.07 -21.48
N LYS A 300 -0.49 -1.01 -21.27
CA LYS A 300 0.11 -1.87 -22.30
C LYS A 300 -0.49 -3.27 -22.34
N VAL A 301 -1.40 -3.58 -21.42
CA VAL A 301 -2.07 -4.87 -21.32
C VAL A 301 -3.55 -4.70 -21.66
N THR A 302 -4.05 -5.51 -22.59
CA THR A 302 -5.48 -5.55 -22.90
C THR A 302 -6.13 -6.54 -21.93
N MET A 303 -6.67 -6.03 -20.82
CA MET A 303 -7.37 -6.90 -19.86
C MET A 303 -8.72 -7.35 -20.44
N PRO A 304 -9.07 -8.65 -20.39
CA PRO A 304 -10.46 -9.06 -20.53
C PRO A 304 -11.28 -8.46 -19.38
N LYS A 305 -12.56 -8.18 -19.61
CA LYS A 305 -13.49 -7.81 -18.54
C LYS A 305 -13.63 -8.98 -17.56
N GLN A 306 -12.77 -9.07 -16.54
CA GLN A 306 -13.10 -9.80 -15.33
C GLN A 306 -14.13 -8.95 -14.55
N GLN A 307 -15.20 -9.59 -14.09
CA GLN A 307 -16.19 -8.97 -13.21
C GLN A 307 -15.50 -8.54 -11.92
N SER A 308 -15.11 -7.27 -11.86
CA SER A 308 -14.62 -6.63 -10.65
C SER A 308 -15.71 -6.65 -9.59
N GLY A 309 -15.52 -7.49 -8.58
CA GLY A 309 -16.10 -7.34 -7.25
C GLY A 309 -15.15 -6.52 -6.38
N GLY A 310 -14.76 -5.32 -6.82
CA GLY A 310 -13.95 -4.39 -6.04
C GLY A 310 -14.78 -3.72 -4.96
N SER A 311 -14.73 -4.26 -3.73
CA SER A 311 -15.16 -3.54 -2.55
C SER A 311 -14.01 -2.68 -2.03
N CYS A 312 -13.90 -1.46 -2.57
CA CYS A 312 -13.42 -0.33 -1.78
C CYS A 312 -14.60 0.10 -0.91
N GLY A 313 -14.75 -0.51 0.26
CA GLY A 313 -15.81 -0.21 1.21
C GLY A 313 -15.24 -0.07 2.61
N ALA A 314 -15.09 1.19 3.02
CA ALA A 314 -15.04 1.76 4.39
C ALA A 314 -14.49 0.90 5.54
#